data_AF-A0A9P8TIG9-F1
#
_entry.id   AF-A0A9P8TIG9-F1
#
_cell.length_a   1.000
_cell.length_b   1.000
_cell.length_c   1.000
_cell.angle_alpha   90.00
_cell.angle_beta   90.00
_cell.angle_gamma   90.00
#
_symmetry.space_group_name_H-M   'P 1'
#
loop_
_entity.id
_entity.type
_entity.pdbx_description
1 polymer ?
#
loop_
_entity_poly.entity_id
_entity_poly.type
_entity_poly.pdbx_seq_one_letter_code
_entity_poly.pdbx_strand_id
1 'polypeptide(L)'
;MRIKIRTPVAENISVLDDSATIQDLLKLEAIDSLFGEIVIKSGYPPRPIDLKSLDIQLESIGIKNGDKIVVEKQHILRPDVRKDLSSPDPDERHKKSKRRSNLQTTRTGTYYVKLPDYSNMVLREVPSDNSCLFRSFASAFFRDPDQGTKLRQIVSEKVLRDQKTWTGAILGSSPENYAKNVLKDTFWGGAIELQILGKQFGISIQSLDIKTGRIDLFNPGCENFIVVLYSGIHFDCFAITVLNDVDDTDLDITLFDRKKRLFTDDDLKFFAKELNSIKGFVTDPSSIETKCNVCGSILIGEKQVAEHALKTKHTDFGEVSDN
;
A
#
# COMPACT_ATOMS: atom_id res chain seq x y z
N MET A 1 16.28 -1.76 39.48
CA MET A 1 16.56 -3.04 38.78
C MET A 1 16.73 -2.89 37.26
N ARG A 2 17.60 -3.70 36.66
CA ARG A 2 17.84 -3.80 35.20
C ARG A 2 17.13 -5.04 34.64
N ILE A 3 16.22 -4.85 33.70
CA ILE A 3 15.40 -5.91 33.11
C ILE A 3 15.55 -5.94 31.59
N LYS A 4 15.51 -7.12 30.98
CA LYS A 4 15.56 -7.29 29.53
C LYS A 4 14.14 -7.47 29.00
N ILE A 5 13.68 -6.55 28.17
CA ILE A 5 12.33 -6.56 27.61
C ILE A 5 12.41 -7.01 26.16
N ARG A 6 11.79 -8.16 25.86
CA ARG A 6 11.56 -8.64 24.51
C ARG A 6 10.15 -8.27 24.10
N THR A 7 10.02 -7.34 23.20
CA THR A 7 8.77 -7.03 22.51
C THR A 7 8.71 -7.80 21.18
N PRO A 8 7.60 -7.74 20.43
CA PRO A 8 7.55 -8.31 19.09
C PRO A 8 8.51 -7.62 18.11
N VAL A 9 8.93 -6.38 18.40
CA VAL A 9 9.67 -5.50 17.49
C VAL A 9 11.15 -5.41 17.85
N ALA A 10 11.50 -5.48 19.13
CA ALA A 10 12.87 -5.30 19.62
C ALA A 10 13.12 -5.98 20.97
N GLU A 11 14.39 -6.26 21.25
CA GLU A 11 14.86 -6.57 22.60
C GLU A 11 15.63 -5.38 23.17
N ASN A 12 15.13 -4.79 24.25
CA ASN A 12 15.75 -3.65 24.92
C ASN A 12 16.07 -3.99 26.37
N ILE A 13 17.00 -3.24 26.97
CA ILE A 13 17.28 -3.30 28.40
C ILE A 13 16.76 -2.02 29.01
N SER A 14 15.89 -2.15 30.01
CA SER A 14 15.34 -1.02 30.75
C SER A 14 15.85 -1.05 32.19
N VAL A 15 16.09 0.14 32.74
CA VAL A 15 16.49 0.33 34.13
C VAL A 15 15.32 1.01 34.83
N LEU A 16 14.78 0.34 35.84
CA LEU A 16 13.70 0.81 36.71
C LEU A 16 14.25 0.98 38.13
N ASP A 17 13.53 1.68 39.00
CA ASP A 17 13.82 1.68 40.44
C ASP A 17 13.62 0.28 41.06
N ASP A 18 14.24 -0.03 42.19
CA ASP A 18 14.02 -1.31 42.87
C ASP A 18 12.61 -1.40 43.48
N SER A 19 11.97 -0.26 43.74
CA SER A 19 10.57 -0.15 44.19
C SER A 19 9.54 -0.07 43.07
N ALA A 20 9.96 -0.25 41.80
CA ALA A 20 9.10 -0.09 40.62
C ALA A 20 7.89 -1.02 40.61
N THR A 21 6.78 -0.51 40.07
CA THR A 21 5.48 -1.17 40.01
C THR A 21 5.15 -1.70 38.60
N ILE A 22 4.06 -2.46 38.46
CA ILE A 22 3.51 -2.85 37.15
C ILE A 22 3.17 -1.60 36.31
N GLN A 23 2.67 -0.52 36.93
CA GLN A 23 2.41 0.73 36.24
C GLN A 23 3.68 1.33 35.62
N ASP A 24 4.80 1.30 36.34
CA ASP A 24 6.08 1.83 35.84
C ASP A 24 6.64 0.98 34.69
N LEU A 25 6.41 -0.33 34.74
CA LEU A 25 6.73 -1.25 33.65
C LEU A 25 5.95 -0.91 32.37
N LEU A 26 4.65 -0.65 32.47
CA LEU A 26 3.80 -0.29 31.33
C LEU A 26 4.17 1.05 30.69
N LYS A 27 4.68 2.01 31.47
CA LYS A 27 5.13 3.33 31.01
C LYS A 27 6.47 3.31 30.28
N LEU A 28 7.19 2.17 30.25
CA LEU A 28 8.42 2.09 29.50
C LEU A 28 8.13 2.29 28.02
N GLU A 29 8.89 3.16 27.35
CA GLU A 29 8.70 3.47 25.93
C GLU A 29 8.56 2.21 25.06
N ALA A 30 9.34 1.16 25.33
CA ALA A 30 9.27 -0.12 24.61
C ALA A 30 7.92 -0.86 24.74
N ILE A 31 7.15 -0.58 25.80
CA ILE A 31 5.82 -1.16 26.06
C ILE A 31 4.72 -0.14 25.74
N ASP A 32 4.88 1.12 26.15
CA ASP A 32 3.94 2.21 25.91
C ASP A 32 3.77 2.52 24.41
N SER A 33 4.81 2.30 23.60
CA SER A 33 4.74 2.42 22.14
C SER A 33 3.98 1.28 21.46
N LEU A 34 3.54 0.24 22.19
CA LEU A 34 2.83 -0.90 21.63
C LEU A 34 1.31 -0.64 21.63
N PHE A 35 0.73 -0.54 20.44
CA PHE A 35 -0.71 -0.39 20.27
C PHE A 35 -1.44 -1.75 20.30
N GLY A 36 -2.51 -1.88 21.10
CA GLY A 36 -3.40 -3.05 21.20
C GLY A 36 -3.41 -3.73 22.58
N GLU A 37 -4.18 -4.83 22.76
CA GLU A 37 -4.15 -5.65 23.98
C GLU A 37 -2.85 -6.47 24.04
N ILE A 38 -2.07 -6.25 25.10
CA ILE A 38 -0.77 -6.90 25.31
C ILE A 38 -0.84 -7.93 26.46
N VAL A 39 -0.14 -9.04 26.28
CA VAL A 39 0.18 -10.02 27.33
C VAL A 39 1.64 -9.87 27.70
N ILE A 40 1.91 -9.51 28.95
CA ILE A 40 3.25 -9.47 29.51
C ILE A 40 3.53 -10.78 30.23
N LYS A 41 4.65 -11.44 29.92
CA LYS A 41 5.09 -12.69 30.51
C LYS A 41 6.46 -12.56 31.18
N SER A 42 6.68 -13.24 32.29
CA SER A 42 7.97 -13.32 33.00
C SER A 42 8.30 -14.74 33.48
N GLY A 43 9.57 -14.98 33.82
CA GLY A 43 10.07 -16.26 34.35
C GLY A 43 10.44 -17.31 33.30
N TYR A 44 10.91 -18.47 33.76
CA TYR A 44 11.17 -19.64 32.92
C TYR A 44 10.47 -20.88 33.49
N PRO A 45 9.52 -21.49 32.76
CA PRO A 45 8.97 -21.05 31.47
C PRO A 45 8.18 -19.73 31.59
N PRO A 46 8.10 -18.89 30.52
CA PRO A 46 7.41 -17.59 30.59
C PRO A 46 5.93 -17.72 30.93
N ARG A 47 5.48 -17.09 32.01
CA ARG A 47 4.08 -17.09 32.46
C ARG A 47 3.46 -15.69 32.39
N PRO A 48 2.18 -15.55 32.00
CA PRO A 48 1.49 -14.27 31.99
C PRO A 48 1.47 -13.63 33.38
N ILE A 49 1.66 -12.31 33.42
CA ILE A 49 1.51 -11.48 34.60
C ILE A 49 0.08 -10.96 34.65
N ASP A 50 -0.54 -10.97 35.83
CA ASP A 50 -1.85 -10.37 36.03
C ASP A 50 -1.72 -8.83 36.06
N LEU A 51 -2.32 -8.15 35.08
CA LEU A 51 -2.30 -6.69 34.94
C LEU A 51 -3.49 -6.01 35.66
N LYS A 52 -4.28 -6.72 36.48
CA LYS A 52 -5.44 -6.15 37.19
C LYS A 52 -5.09 -5.19 38.32
N SER A 53 -3.89 -5.31 38.90
CA SER A 53 -3.47 -4.51 40.05
C SER A 53 -2.13 -3.83 39.76
N LEU A 54 -2.20 -2.62 39.20
CA LEU A 54 -1.04 -1.92 38.63
C LEU A 54 -0.05 -1.38 39.68
N ASP A 55 -0.49 -1.20 40.93
CA ASP A 55 0.33 -0.63 42.01
C ASP A 55 1.23 -1.68 42.70
N ILE A 56 1.16 -2.94 42.27
CA ILE A 56 1.97 -4.03 42.84
C ILE A 56 3.43 -3.88 42.40
N GLN A 57 4.36 -4.02 43.34
CA GLN A 57 5.80 -4.01 43.07
C GLN A 57 6.24 -5.22 42.25
N LEU A 58 7.12 -4.99 41.27
CA LEU A 58 7.61 -6.03 40.36
C LEU A 58 8.27 -7.21 41.09
N GLU A 59 8.99 -6.95 42.18
CA GLU A 59 9.64 -8.01 42.97
C GLU A 59 8.62 -8.95 43.64
N SER A 60 7.46 -8.43 44.06
CA SER A 60 6.42 -9.23 44.73
C SER A 60 5.72 -10.22 43.80
N ILE A 61 5.74 -9.95 42.49
CA ILE A 61 5.27 -10.88 41.43
C ILE A 61 6.42 -11.71 40.84
N GLY A 62 7.59 -11.67 41.47
CA GLY A 62 8.74 -12.51 41.12
C GLY A 62 9.62 -11.98 40.00
N ILE A 63 9.48 -10.71 39.59
CA ILE A 63 10.41 -10.07 38.65
C ILE A 63 11.58 -9.47 39.42
N LYS A 64 12.79 -9.91 39.11
CA LYS A 64 14.03 -9.50 39.77
C LYS A 64 14.99 -8.83 38.80
N ASN A 65 16.01 -8.20 39.37
CA ASN A 65 17.13 -7.66 38.60
C ASN A 65 17.80 -8.77 37.75
N GLY A 66 17.89 -8.53 36.43
CA GLY A 66 18.41 -9.48 35.45
C GLY A 66 17.35 -10.27 34.69
N ASP A 67 16.07 -10.17 35.08
CA ASP A 67 15.01 -10.97 34.45
C ASP A 67 14.68 -10.52 33.02
N LYS A 68 14.17 -11.50 32.26
CA LYS A 68 13.62 -11.29 30.93
C LYS A 68 12.10 -11.21 31.00
N ILE A 69 11.56 -10.11 30.47
CA ILE A 69 10.13 -9.88 30.26
C ILE A 69 9.85 -10.08 28.77
N VAL A 70 8.78 -10.80 28.44
CA VAL A 70 8.32 -11.00 27.07
C VAL A 70 6.95 -10.36 26.92
N VAL A 71 6.82 -9.45 25.97
CA VAL A 71 5.55 -8.80 25.63
C VAL A 71 5.05 -9.39 24.32
N GLU A 72 3.86 -9.96 24.35
CA GLU A 72 3.15 -10.53 23.20
C GLU A 72 1.82 -9.80 23.00
N LYS A 73 1.25 -9.78 21.79
CA LYS A 73 -0.11 -9.28 21.58
C LYS A 73 -1.11 -10.40 21.85
N GLN A 74 -2.19 -10.09 22.59
CA GLN A 74 -3.20 -11.10 22.94
C GLN A 74 -4.05 -11.44 21.71
N HIS A 75 -3.88 -12.65 21.16
CA HIS A 75 -4.83 -13.22 20.21
C HIS A 75 -6.04 -13.78 20.97
N ILE A 76 -7.24 -13.28 20.70
CA ILE A 76 -8.48 -14.00 21.05
C ILE A 76 -8.63 -15.13 20.02
N LEU A 77 -8.13 -16.32 20.36
CA LEU A 77 -8.31 -17.52 19.53
C LEU A 77 -9.76 -18.01 19.65
N ARG A 78 -10.46 -18.11 18.51
CA ARG A 78 -11.60 -19.04 18.38
C ARG A 78 -11.02 -20.47 18.27
N PRO A 79 -11.68 -21.52 18.79
CA PRO A 79 -11.08 -22.85 18.86
C PRO A 79 -11.06 -23.53 17.48
N ASP A 80 -9.87 -23.90 17.03
CA ASP A 80 -9.63 -24.72 15.85
C ASP A 80 -10.01 -26.19 16.07
N VAL A 81 -10.73 -26.76 15.10
CA VAL A 81 -10.97 -28.19 14.98
C VAL A 81 -9.79 -28.84 14.25
N ARG A 82 -8.95 -29.50 15.06
CA ARG A 82 -8.12 -30.71 14.82
C ARG A 82 -7.55 -30.98 13.40
N LYS A 83 -6.20 -30.91 13.35
CA LYS A 83 -5.19 -31.88 12.86
C LYS A 83 -5.67 -33.06 11.99
N ASP A 84 -4.99 -33.29 10.86
CA ASP A 84 -3.93 -34.32 10.61
C ASP A 84 -3.55 -34.25 9.10
N LEU A 85 -2.32 -34.33 8.57
CA LEU A 85 -1.33 -35.42 8.60
C LEU A 85 0.02 -35.01 7.93
N SER A 86 1.10 -35.53 8.53
CA SER A 86 2.33 -36.18 7.96
C SER A 86 3.36 -35.42 7.08
N SER A 87 4.47 -35.08 7.75
CA SER A 87 5.93 -35.33 7.51
C SER A 87 6.66 -35.18 6.14
N PRO A 88 7.95 -34.76 6.15
CA PRO A 88 8.75 -34.37 4.99
C PRO A 88 9.72 -35.46 4.50
N ASP A 89 10.19 -35.37 3.25
CA ASP A 89 11.42 -36.05 2.82
C ASP A 89 12.29 -35.09 1.98
N PRO A 90 13.64 -35.15 2.10
CA PRO A 90 14.56 -34.16 1.57
C PRO A 90 15.16 -34.60 0.23
N ASP A 91 15.25 -33.69 -0.73
CA ASP A 91 16.21 -33.85 -1.82
C ASP A 91 16.82 -32.50 -2.20
N GLU A 92 17.98 -32.22 -1.59
CA GLU A 92 18.89 -31.16 -1.99
C GLU A 92 19.69 -31.62 -3.22
N ARG A 93 19.40 -31.05 -4.39
CA ARG A 93 20.41 -30.89 -5.46
C ARG A 93 20.25 -29.57 -6.23
N HIS A 94 21.15 -28.64 -5.89
CA HIS A 94 21.82 -27.63 -6.73
C HIS A 94 21.12 -27.14 -8.01
N LYS A 95 20.79 -25.83 -8.09
CA LYS A 95 20.91 -25.00 -9.32
C LYS A 95 20.68 -23.51 -9.06
N LYS A 96 21.75 -22.72 -9.29
CA LYS A 96 21.83 -21.27 -9.56
C LYS A 96 20.96 -20.35 -8.69
N SER A 97 21.62 -19.48 -7.91
CA SER A 97 21.00 -18.35 -7.21
C SER A 97 20.29 -17.42 -8.19
N LYS A 98 19.06 -17.78 -8.60
CA LYS A 98 18.03 -16.81 -8.92
C LYS A 98 17.82 -16.06 -7.61
N ARG A 99 18.11 -14.76 -7.57
CA ARG A 99 17.59 -13.92 -6.50
C ARG A 99 16.09 -14.21 -6.43
N ARG A 100 15.66 -14.88 -5.36
CA ARG A 100 14.23 -15.13 -5.11
C ARG A 100 13.58 -13.74 -5.05
N SER A 101 12.48 -13.53 -5.78
CA SER A 101 11.68 -12.32 -5.61
C SER A 101 11.28 -12.24 -4.13
N ASN A 102 11.34 -11.06 -3.56
CA ASN A 102 10.81 -10.82 -2.22
C ASN A 102 9.28 -10.62 -2.27
N LEU A 103 8.72 -10.50 -3.48
CA LEU A 103 7.29 -10.54 -3.72
C LEU A 103 6.67 -11.85 -3.25
N GLN A 104 5.61 -11.72 -2.46
CA GLN A 104 4.76 -12.80 -1.98
C GLN A 104 3.32 -12.54 -2.40
N THR A 105 2.52 -13.60 -2.42
CA THR A 105 1.10 -13.54 -2.75
C THR A 105 0.32 -14.34 -1.72
N THR A 106 -0.79 -13.79 -1.23
CA THR A 106 -1.70 -14.52 -0.33
C THR A 106 -2.51 -15.56 -1.11
N ARG A 107 -3.33 -16.36 -0.41
CA ARG A 107 -4.21 -17.34 -1.07
C ARG A 107 -5.29 -16.69 -1.94
N THR A 108 -5.66 -15.45 -1.63
CA THR A 108 -6.67 -14.70 -2.36
C THR A 108 -6.11 -13.90 -3.54
N GLY A 109 -4.78 -13.88 -3.71
CA GLY A 109 -4.11 -13.18 -4.80
C GLY A 109 -3.49 -11.84 -4.43
N THR A 110 -3.56 -11.43 -3.15
CA THR A 110 -2.99 -10.14 -2.71
C THR A 110 -1.46 -10.16 -2.77
N TYR A 111 -0.87 -9.26 -3.54
CA TYR A 111 0.59 -9.09 -3.64
C TYR A 111 1.15 -8.24 -2.53
N TYR A 112 2.25 -8.69 -1.91
CA TYR A 112 2.94 -7.94 -0.88
C TYR A 112 4.45 -8.22 -0.81
N VAL A 113 5.19 -7.29 -0.22
CA VAL A 113 6.61 -7.42 0.10
C VAL A 113 6.79 -7.15 1.59
N LYS A 114 7.50 -8.03 2.27
CA LYS A 114 7.79 -7.89 3.71
C LYS A 114 8.96 -6.94 3.94
N LEU A 115 8.79 -5.97 4.82
CA LEU A 115 9.82 -5.04 5.26
C LEU A 115 10.64 -5.60 6.44
N PRO A 116 11.84 -5.05 6.72
CA PRO A 116 12.70 -5.53 7.81
C PRO A 116 12.07 -5.43 9.21
N ASP A 117 11.11 -4.52 9.39
CA ASP A 117 10.37 -4.30 10.64
C ASP A 117 9.13 -5.21 10.78
N TYR A 118 9.02 -6.23 9.91
CA TYR A 118 7.91 -7.19 9.82
C TYR A 118 6.58 -6.64 9.32
N SER A 119 6.51 -5.35 8.98
CA SER A 119 5.37 -4.81 8.23
C SER A 119 5.40 -5.30 6.78
N ASN A 120 4.28 -5.14 6.07
CA ASN A 120 4.14 -5.56 4.68
C ASN A 120 3.72 -4.35 3.84
N MET A 121 4.45 -4.09 2.76
CA MET A 121 4.01 -3.26 1.64
C MET A 121 3.04 -4.07 0.80
N VAL A 122 1.82 -3.59 0.62
CA VAL A 122 0.73 -4.35 0.01
C VAL A 122 0.12 -3.56 -1.14
N LEU A 123 -0.17 -4.26 -2.22
CA LEU A 123 -1.02 -3.77 -3.29
C LEU A 123 -2.47 -4.12 -2.97
N ARG A 124 -3.33 -3.10 -2.87
CA ARG A 124 -4.76 -3.24 -2.68
C ARG A 124 -5.47 -2.96 -3.99
N GLU A 125 -5.87 -4.04 -4.66
CA GLU A 125 -6.57 -3.97 -5.94
C GLU A 125 -7.92 -3.27 -5.80
N VAL A 126 -8.24 -2.40 -6.74
CA VAL A 126 -9.60 -1.88 -6.93
C VAL A 126 -10.23 -2.46 -8.20
N PRO A 127 -11.56 -2.47 -8.34
CA PRO A 127 -12.20 -2.94 -9.56
C PRO A 127 -11.62 -2.28 -10.82
N SER A 128 -11.31 -3.11 -11.82
CA SER A 128 -10.81 -2.68 -13.14
C SER A 128 -11.94 -2.09 -13.99
N ASP A 129 -12.51 -0.99 -13.53
CA ASP A 129 -13.45 -0.16 -14.27
C ASP A 129 -12.79 1.18 -14.66
N ASN A 130 -13.48 1.95 -15.49
CA ASN A 130 -13.05 3.28 -15.94
C ASN A 130 -12.99 4.32 -14.79
N SER A 131 -13.20 3.92 -13.53
CA SER A 131 -13.12 4.74 -12.32
C SER A 131 -11.99 4.34 -11.37
N CYS A 132 -11.08 3.44 -11.78
CA CYS A 132 -9.99 2.93 -10.94
C CYS A 132 -9.18 4.02 -10.22
N LEU A 133 -8.83 5.14 -10.89
CA LEU A 133 -8.13 6.26 -10.24
C LEU A 133 -8.92 6.84 -9.06
N PHE A 134 -10.22 7.07 -9.25
CA PHE A 134 -11.07 7.64 -8.20
C PHE A 134 -11.28 6.65 -7.06
N ARG A 135 -11.45 5.36 -7.39
CA ARG A 135 -11.55 4.29 -6.37
C ARG A 135 -10.26 4.14 -5.58
N SER A 136 -9.12 4.16 -6.24
CA SER A 136 -7.80 4.05 -5.59
C SER A 136 -7.51 5.23 -4.69
N PHE A 137 -7.83 6.45 -5.12
CA PHE A 137 -7.80 7.62 -4.23
C PHE A 137 -8.73 7.44 -3.04
N ALA A 138 -9.97 7.02 -3.28
CA ALA A 138 -10.99 6.88 -2.24
C ALA A 138 -10.64 5.79 -1.22
N SER A 139 -10.14 4.64 -1.67
CA SER A 139 -9.57 3.59 -0.82
C SER A 139 -8.39 4.10 -0.01
N ALA A 140 -7.48 4.86 -0.61
CA ALA A 140 -6.29 5.33 0.09
C ALA A 140 -6.61 6.40 1.14
N PHE A 141 -7.50 7.34 0.82
CA PHE A 141 -7.77 8.50 1.67
C PHE A 141 -8.95 8.30 2.63
N PHE A 142 -10.04 7.66 2.18
CA PHE A 142 -11.25 7.44 2.99
C PHE A 142 -11.36 6.02 3.53
N ARG A 143 -10.52 5.07 3.06
CA ARG A 143 -10.70 3.63 3.28
C ARG A 143 -12.07 3.12 2.81
N ASP A 144 -12.60 3.75 1.76
CA ASP A 144 -13.90 3.45 1.18
C ASP A 144 -13.89 3.73 -0.35
N PRO A 145 -13.77 2.71 -1.22
CA PRO A 145 -13.72 2.89 -2.67
C PRO A 145 -15.02 3.47 -3.27
N ASP A 146 -16.16 3.38 -2.57
CA ASP A 146 -17.45 3.83 -3.08
C ASP A 146 -17.59 5.35 -3.08
N GLN A 147 -16.67 6.07 -2.42
CA GLN A 147 -16.59 7.53 -2.50
C GLN A 147 -16.08 8.05 -3.86
N GLY A 148 -15.61 7.18 -4.76
CA GLY A 148 -15.07 7.56 -6.07
C GLY A 148 -15.99 8.45 -6.91
N THR A 149 -17.30 8.21 -6.88
CA THR A 149 -18.29 9.04 -7.62
C THR A 149 -18.34 10.48 -7.12
N LYS A 150 -18.21 10.69 -5.80
CA LYS A 150 -18.19 12.05 -5.21
C LYS A 150 -16.90 12.79 -5.60
N LEU A 151 -15.79 12.08 -5.78
CA LEU A 151 -14.54 12.68 -6.23
C LEU A 151 -14.65 13.27 -7.64
N ARG A 152 -15.38 12.60 -8.55
CA ARG A 152 -15.68 13.14 -9.89
C ARG A 152 -16.44 14.47 -9.81
N GLN A 153 -17.42 14.57 -8.90
CA GLN A 153 -18.18 15.80 -8.67
C GLN A 153 -17.27 16.93 -8.18
N ILE A 154 -16.41 16.65 -7.21
CA ILE A 154 -15.41 17.61 -6.71
C ILE A 154 -14.51 18.10 -7.85
N VAL A 155 -14.01 17.22 -8.70
CA VAL A 155 -13.15 17.61 -9.83
C VAL A 155 -13.91 18.53 -10.80
N SER A 156 -15.13 18.13 -11.21
CA SER A 156 -16.00 18.95 -12.07
C SER A 156 -16.21 20.35 -11.49
N GLU A 157 -16.58 20.45 -10.21
CA GLU A 157 -16.81 21.73 -9.54
C GLU A 157 -15.54 22.59 -9.48
N LYS A 158 -14.38 21.99 -9.21
CA LYS A 158 -13.10 22.71 -9.12
C LYS A 158 -12.62 23.25 -10.45
N VAL A 159 -12.81 22.48 -11.53
CA VAL A 159 -12.54 22.94 -12.90
C VAL A 159 -13.40 24.15 -13.23
N LEU A 160 -14.70 24.10 -12.95
CA LEU A 160 -15.62 25.21 -13.23
C LEU A 160 -15.37 26.45 -12.37
N ARG A 161 -14.92 26.27 -11.12
CA ARG A 161 -14.65 27.40 -10.21
C ARG A 161 -13.38 28.17 -10.56
N ASP A 162 -12.37 27.51 -11.11
CA ASP A 162 -11.08 28.12 -11.43
C ASP A 162 -10.68 27.86 -12.89
N GLN A 163 -11.48 28.38 -13.82
CA GLN A 163 -11.21 28.28 -15.25
C GLN A 163 -9.97 29.08 -15.69
N LYS A 164 -9.45 29.95 -14.83
CA LYS A 164 -8.19 30.68 -15.09
C LYS A 164 -7.00 29.74 -14.96
N THR A 165 -7.01 28.85 -13.97
CA THR A 165 -6.00 27.79 -13.83
C THR A 165 -6.31 26.64 -14.79
N TRP A 166 -7.55 26.15 -14.81
CA TRP A 166 -7.95 24.98 -15.60
C TRP A 166 -8.42 25.39 -16.99
N THR A 167 -7.47 25.86 -17.80
CA THR A 167 -7.74 26.31 -19.17
C THR A 167 -7.87 25.14 -20.15
N GLY A 168 -8.44 25.38 -21.33
CA GLY A 168 -8.54 24.34 -22.35
C GLY A 168 -7.19 23.82 -22.87
N ALA A 169 -6.11 24.59 -22.73
CA ALA A 169 -4.77 24.12 -23.04
C ALA A 169 -4.27 23.07 -22.04
N ILE A 170 -4.66 23.17 -20.76
CA ILE A 170 -4.30 22.21 -19.71
C ILE A 170 -5.22 20.98 -19.78
N LEU A 171 -6.52 21.21 -19.99
CA LEU A 171 -7.56 20.17 -19.97
C LEU A 171 -7.68 19.38 -21.28
N GLY A 172 -7.10 19.87 -22.38
CA GLY A 172 -7.30 19.31 -23.73
C GLY A 172 -8.72 19.51 -24.29
N SER A 173 -9.60 20.20 -23.57
CA SER A 173 -10.97 20.57 -23.99
C SER A 173 -11.47 21.78 -23.19
N SER A 174 -12.62 22.38 -23.54
CA SER A 174 -13.12 23.51 -22.74
C SER A 174 -13.42 23.09 -21.28
N PRO A 175 -13.28 24.00 -20.30
CA PRO A 175 -13.56 23.70 -18.89
C PRO A 175 -14.95 23.09 -18.66
N GLU A 176 -15.97 23.58 -19.37
CA GLU A 176 -17.35 23.09 -19.29
C GLU A 176 -17.46 21.67 -19.83
N ASN A 177 -16.82 21.38 -20.97
CA ASN A 177 -16.85 20.06 -21.57
C ASN A 177 -16.08 19.04 -20.71
N TYR A 178 -14.93 19.45 -20.17
CA TYR A 178 -14.15 18.62 -19.24
C TYR A 178 -14.96 18.30 -17.99
N ALA A 179 -15.54 19.32 -17.33
CA ALA A 179 -16.35 19.18 -16.13
C ALA A 179 -17.57 18.26 -16.37
N LYS A 180 -18.21 18.35 -17.54
CA LYS A 180 -19.29 17.43 -17.91
C LYS A 180 -18.79 15.99 -18.14
N ASN A 181 -17.65 15.81 -18.79
CA ASN A 181 -17.15 14.48 -19.16
C ASN A 181 -16.56 13.74 -17.96
N VAL A 182 -15.88 14.41 -17.03
CA VAL A 182 -15.29 13.76 -15.84
C VAL A 182 -16.33 13.10 -14.93
N LEU A 183 -17.60 13.52 -15.01
CA LEU A 183 -18.72 12.90 -14.31
C LEU A 183 -19.16 11.55 -14.88
N LYS A 184 -18.79 11.23 -16.13
CA LYS A 184 -19.15 9.95 -16.76
C LYS A 184 -18.30 8.83 -16.16
N ASP A 185 -18.93 7.68 -15.92
CA ASP A 185 -18.25 6.46 -15.49
C ASP A 185 -17.17 6.00 -16.48
N THR A 186 -17.38 6.26 -17.78
CA THR A 186 -16.45 5.97 -18.88
C THR A 186 -15.21 6.87 -18.94
N PHE A 187 -15.17 7.96 -18.19
CA PHE A 187 -14.04 8.89 -18.23
C PHE A 187 -12.90 8.42 -17.32
N TRP A 188 -11.71 8.23 -17.89
CA TRP A 188 -10.50 7.86 -17.15
C TRP A 188 -9.91 9.09 -16.48
N GLY A 189 -9.69 9.03 -15.17
CA GLY A 189 -8.95 10.07 -14.47
C GLY A 189 -7.44 9.96 -14.71
N GLY A 190 -6.70 11.03 -14.43
CA GLY A 190 -5.25 11.03 -14.50
C GLY A 190 -4.60 12.13 -13.66
N ALA A 191 -3.50 12.68 -14.18
CA ALA A 191 -2.68 13.69 -13.50
C ALA A 191 -3.48 14.94 -13.07
N ILE A 192 -4.45 15.38 -13.88
CA ILE A 192 -5.29 16.56 -13.59
C ILE A 192 -6.16 16.29 -12.35
N GLU A 193 -6.84 15.15 -12.31
CA GLU A 193 -7.66 14.74 -11.18
C GLU A 193 -6.82 14.63 -9.91
N LEU A 194 -5.67 13.95 -9.95
CA LEU A 194 -4.77 13.83 -8.79
C LEU A 194 -4.31 15.21 -8.29
N GLN A 195 -3.94 16.12 -9.18
CA GLN A 195 -3.53 17.47 -8.81
C GLN A 195 -4.67 18.27 -8.15
N ILE A 196 -5.90 18.14 -8.65
CA ILE A 196 -7.08 18.81 -8.06
C ILE A 196 -7.40 18.23 -6.69
N LEU A 197 -7.46 16.90 -6.59
CA LEU A 197 -7.83 16.20 -5.36
C LEU A 197 -6.79 16.40 -4.25
N GLY A 198 -5.49 16.34 -4.58
CA GLY A 198 -4.43 16.63 -3.61
C GLY A 198 -4.57 18.03 -3.00
N LYS A 199 -4.83 19.05 -3.84
CA LYS A 199 -5.11 20.42 -3.37
C LYS A 199 -6.39 20.52 -2.54
N GLN A 200 -7.46 19.85 -2.96
CA GLN A 200 -8.75 19.88 -2.26
C GLN A 200 -8.67 19.29 -0.86
N PHE A 201 -7.93 18.20 -0.68
CA PHE A 201 -7.82 17.50 0.60
C PHE A 201 -6.57 17.88 1.41
N GLY A 202 -5.72 18.76 0.89
CA GLY A 202 -4.52 19.23 1.58
C GLY A 202 -3.47 18.15 1.81
N ILE A 203 -3.38 17.18 0.90
CA ILE A 203 -2.42 16.06 0.94
C ILE A 203 -1.53 16.06 -0.30
N SER A 204 -0.34 15.47 -0.16
CA SER A 204 0.46 15.08 -1.33
C SER A 204 -0.01 13.72 -1.84
N ILE A 205 0.18 13.47 -3.13
CA ILE A 205 -0.09 12.16 -3.72
C ILE A 205 1.18 11.73 -4.44
N GLN A 206 1.64 10.52 -4.14
CA GLN A 206 2.71 9.86 -4.88
C GLN A 206 2.08 8.85 -5.83
N SER A 207 2.17 9.09 -7.13
CA SER A 207 1.79 8.10 -8.14
C SER A 207 3.03 7.31 -8.54
N LEU A 208 3.10 6.04 -8.15
CA LEU A 208 4.21 5.15 -8.49
C LEU A 208 3.90 4.43 -9.81
N ASP A 209 4.63 4.79 -10.86
CA ASP A 209 4.64 4.06 -12.13
C ASP A 209 5.38 2.74 -11.93
N ILE A 210 4.63 1.63 -11.94
CA ILE A 210 5.18 0.29 -11.67
C ILE A 210 6.18 -0.12 -12.75
N LYS A 211 5.97 0.30 -14.00
CA LYS A 211 6.85 -0.04 -15.12
C LYS A 211 8.25 0.53 -14.92
N THR A 212 8.31 1.81 -14.57
CA THR A 212 9.58 2.56 -14.55
C THR A 212 10.15 2.77 -13.16
N GLY A 213 9.35 2.56 -12.11
CA GLY A 213 9.67 2.95 -10.73
C GLY A 213 9.68 4.46 -10.51
N ARG A 214 9.23 5.28 -11.48
CA ARG A 214 9.14 6.74 -11.32
C ARG A 214 8.02 7.07 -10.34
N ILE A 215 8.28 8.02 -9.44
CA ILE A 215 7.29 8.56 -8.52
C ILE A 215 6.91 9.96 -8.99
N ASP A 216 5.68 10.10 -9.49
CA ASP A 216 5.11 11.39 -9.87
C ASP A 216 4.41 12.02 -8.66
N LEU A 217 4.81 13.24 -8.30
CA LEU A 217 4.32 13.93 -7.11
C LEU A 217 3.25 14.96 -7.47
N PHE A 218 2.09 14.87 -6.83
CA PHE A 218 1.00 15.84 -6.94
C PHE A 218 0.79 16.56 -5.62
N ASN A 219 0.58 17.87 -5.70
CA ASN A 219 0.49 18.76 -4.53
C ASN A 219 1.63 18.50 -3.50
N PRO A 220 2.91 18.59 -3.93
CA PRO A 220 4.04 18.24 -3.07
C PRO A 220 4.17 19.19 -1.87
N GLY A 221 4.77 18.70 -0.80
CA GLY A 221 5.10 19.50 0.40
C GLY A 221 4.10 19.38 1.56
N CYS A 222 3.02 18.61 1.40
CA CYS A 222 2.12 18.31 2.51
C CYS A 222 2.74 17.30 3.49
N GLU A 223 2.33 17.41 4.76
CA GLU A 223 2.71 16.50 5.83
C GLU A 223 2.15 15.10 5.61
N ASN A 224 0.86 15.04 5.26
CA ASN A 224 0.19 13.79 4.95
C ASN A 224 0.19 13.51 3.44
N PHE A 225 0.32 12.24 3.07
CA PHE A 225 0.30 11.81 1.70
C PHE A 225 -0.29 10.41 1.52
N ILE A 226 -0.79 10.13 0.33
CA ILE A 226 -1.19 8.78 -0.10
C ILE A 226 -0.26 8.33 -1.23
N VAL A 227 -0.26 7.02 -1.49
CA VAL A 227 0.45 6.42 -2.62
C VAL A 227 -0.57 5.65 -3.48
N VAL A 228 -0.58 5.93 -4.78
CA VAL A 228 -1.34 5.16 -5.77
C VAL A 228 -0.38 4.47 -6.73
N LEU A 229 -0.73 3.27 -7.14
CA LEU A 229 0.11 2.40 -7.97
C LEU A 229 -0.45 2.42 -9.39
N TYR A 230 0.36 2.73 -10.39
CA TYR A 230 -0.06 2.80 -11.79
C TYR A 230 0.62 1.73 -12.62
N SER A 231 -0.18 0.83 -13.21
CA SER A 231 0.31 -0.28 -14.06
C SER A 231 0.36 0.07 -15.56
N GLY A 232 0.14 1.34 -15.90
CA GLY A 232 0.11 1.85 -17.28
C GLY A 232 -1.29 2.01 -17.88
N ILE A 233 -2.29 1.29 -17.37
CA ILE A 233 -3.71 1.51 -17.72
C ILE A 233 -4.65 1.50 -16.52
N HIS A 234 -4.18 1.05 -15.35
CA HIS A 234 -5.00 0.87 -14.16
C HIS A 234 -4.29 1.45 -12.93
N PHE A 235 -5.09 1.92 -11.97
CA PHE A 235 -4.62 2.46 -10.70
C PHE A 235 -5.09 1.59 -9.55
N ASP A 236 -4.18 1.24 -8.64
CA ASP A 236 -4.48 0.55 -7.38
C ASP A 236 -4.01 1.37 -6.17
N CYS A 237 -4.39 0.92 -4.97
CA CYS A 237 -4.02 1.55 -3.70
C CYS A 237 -2.79 0.86 -3.10
N PHE A 238 -1.85 1.65 -2.58
CA PHE A 238 -0.74 1.13 -1.79
C PHE A 238 -1.05 1.23 -0.29
N ALA A 239 -0.76 0.16 0.45
CA ALA A 239 -0.96 0.09 1.89
C ALA A 239 0.28 -0.48 2.61
N ILE A 240 0.42 -0.12 3.88
CA ILE A 240 1.26 -0.85 4.84
C ILE A 240 0.33 -1.58 5.82
N THR A 241 0.54 -2.88 6.03
CA THR A 241 -0.09 -3.61 7.14
C THR A 241 0.94 -4.28 8.02
N VAL A 242 0.70 -4.28 9.32
CA VAL A 242 1.51 -5.00 10.31
C VAL A 242 0.91 -6.37 10.67
N LEU A 243 -0.21 -6.73 10.03
CA LEU A 243 -0.87 -8.01 10.23
C LEU A 243 -0.10 -9.11 9.49
N ASN A 244 -0.02 -10.29 10.11
CA ASN A 244 0.49 -11.49 9.44
C ASN A 244 -0.51 -12.02 8.42
N ASP A 245 -1.81 -11.89 8.72
CA ASP A 245 -2.85 -12.08 7.73
C ASP A 245 -2.94 -10.81 6.88
N VAL A 246 -2.26 -10.82 5.74
CA VAL A 246 -2.20 -9.68 4.82
C VAL A 246 -3.56 -9.40 4.18
N ASP A 247 -4.46 -10.39 4.11
CA ASP A 247 -5.79 -10.19 3.54
C ASP A 247 -6.73 -9.44 4.49
N ASP A 248 -6.42 -9.42 5.79
CA ASP A 248 -7.08 -8.52 6.74
C ASP A 248 -6.63 -7.08 6.50
N THR A 249 -7.60 -6.22 6.18
CA THR A 249 -7.38 -4.82 5.84
C THR A 249 -7.67 -3.87 6.99
N ASP A 250 -8.12 -4.35 8.16
CA ASP A 250 -8.61 -3.51 9.25
C ASP A 250 -7.54 -2.54 9.77
N LEU A 251 -6.28 -2.98 9.78
CA LEU A 251 -5.12 -2.19 10.22
C LEU A 251 -4.26 -1.66 9.08
N ASP A 252 -4.79 -1.60 7.85
CA ASP A 252 -4.09 -0.95 6.75
C ASP A 252 -3.84 0.53 7.05
N ILE A 253 -2.59 0.93 6.82
CA ILE A 253 -2.16 2.32 6.79
C ILE A 253 -2.02 2.71 5.32
N THR A 254 -2.88 3.62 4.87
CA THR A 254 -2.93 4.11 3.48
C THR A 254 -2.73 5.63 3.38
N LEU A 255 -2.98 6.35 4.48
CA LEU A 255 -2.64 7.75 4.66
C LEU A 255 -1.39 7.85 5.53
N PHE A 256 -0.30 8.33 4.93
CA PHE A 256 1.02 8.34 5.53
C PHE A 256 1.40 9.72 6.02
N ASP A 257 2.08 9.76 7.16
CA ASP A 257 2.71 10.95 7.71
C ASP A 257 4.20 10.96 7.33
N ARG A 258 4.63 12.01 6.62
CA ARG A 258 6.01 12.17 6.15
C ARG A 258 7.05 12.14 7.28
N LYS A 259 6.67 12.48 8.52
CA LYS A 259 7.56 12.46 9.69
C LYS A 259 7.75 11.06 10.27
N LYS A 260 6.78 10.15 10.11
CA LYS A 260 6.83 8.80 10.69
C LYS A 260 7.68 7.80 9.91
N ARG A 261 7.95 8.07 8.62
CA ARG A 261 8.86 7.29 7.75
C ARG A 261 8.68 5.77 7.86
N LEU A 262 7.47 5.28 7.55
CA LEU A 262 7.19 3.83 7.52
C LEU A 262 7.93 3.10 6.41
N PHE A 263 8.29 3.80 5.34
CA PHE A 263 9.07 3.30 4.21
C PHE A 263 9.80 4.47 3.54
N THR A 264 10.73 4.16 2.65
CA THR A 264 11.48 5.12 1.83
C THR A 264 11.03 5.07 0.37
N ASP A 265 11.38 6.10 -0.41
CA ASP A 265 11.15 6.09 -1.86
C ASP A 265 11.86 4.92 -2.55
N ASP A 266 12.97 4.42 -2.00
CA ASP A 266 13.69 3.26 -2.55
C ASP A 266 12.97 1.95 -2.23
N ASP A 267 12.26 1.86 -1.10
CA ASP A 267 11.36 0.74 -0.80
C ASP A 267 10.17 0.71 -1.77
N LEU A 268 9.58 1.87 -2.08
CA LEU A 268 8.54 1.97 -3.12
C LEU A 268 9.05 1.55 -4.50
N LYS A 269 10.22 2.04 -4.92
CA LYS A 269 10.84 1.63 -6.20
C LYS A 269 11.15 0.14 -6.22
N PHE A 270 11.58 -0.42 -5.08
CA PHE A 270 11.77 -1.84 -4.94
C PHE A 270 10.43 -2.58 -5.11
N PHE A 271 9.36 -2.12 -4.46
CA PHE A 271 8.03 -2.68 -4.60
C PHE A 271 7.52 -2.66 -6.05
N ALA A 272 7.66 -1.53 -6.75
CA ALA A 272 7.35 -1.41 -8.17
C ALA A 272 8.13 -2.44 -9.02
N LYS A 273 9.44 -2.57 -8.77
CA LYS A 273 10.28 -3.55 -9.48
C LYS A 273 9.81 -4.99 -9.25
N GLU A 274 9.44 -5.33 -8.03
CA GLU A 274 8.94 -6.66 -7.68
C GLU A 274 7.59 -6.94 -8.37
N LEU A 275 6.66 -5.98 -8.38
CA LEU A 275 5.39 -6.08 -9.12
C LEU A 275 5.61 -6.19 -10.64
N ASN A 276 6.50 -5.39 -11.21
CA ASN A 276 6.83 -5.42 -12.65
C ASN A 276 7.52 -6.73 -13.08
N SER A 277 8.03 -7.54 -12.14
CA SER A 277 8.57 -8.86 -12.44
C SER A 277 7.49 -9.90 -12.76
N ILE A 278 6.23 -9.62 -12.40
CA ILE A 278 5.08 -10.45 -12.72
C ILE A 278 4.75 -10.27 -14.21
N LYS A 279 4.76 -11.38 -14.96
CA LYS A 279 4.44 -11.36 -16.39
C LYS A 279 3.01 -10.84 -16.62
N GLY A 280 2.88 -9.81 -17.44
CA GLY A 280 1.58 -9.23 -17.84
C GLY A 280 0.95 -8.30 -16.79
N PHE A 281 1.65 -7.97 -15.71
CA PHE A 281 1.12 -7.09 -14.67
C PHE A 281 1.10 -5.62 -15.08
N VAL A 282 2.05 -5.21 -15.92
CA VAL A 282 2.13 -3.87 -16.50
C VAL A 282 1.69 -3.93 -17.95
N THR A 283 0.82 -3.01 -18.34
CA THR A 283 0.43 -2.78 -19.74
C THR A 283 1.04 -1.47 -20.19
N ASP A 284 1.78 -1.48 -21.30
CA ASP A 284 2.31 -0.26 -21.90
C ASP A 284 1.62 0.04 -23.23
N PRO A 285 0.62 0.94 -23.24
CA PRO A 285 -0.08 1.34 -24.45
C PRO A 285 0.84 1.89 -25.54
N SER A 286 2.00 2.44 -25.18
CA SER A 286 2.95 2.98 -26.16
C SER A 286 3.72 1.90 -26.93
N SER A 287 3.69 0.65 -26.46
CA SER A 287 4.34 -0.50 -27.08
C SER A 287 3.38 -1.42 -27.85
N ILE A 288 2.06 -1.17 -27.77
CA ILE A 288 1.06 -2.02 -28.40
C ILE A 288 1.13 -1.88 -29.92
N GLU A 289 1.39 -2.99 -30.61
CA GLU A 289 1.33 -3.05 -32.06
C GLU A 289 -0.13 -3.13 -32.53
N THR A 290 -0.54 -2.12 -33.30
CA THR A 290 -1.87 -1.99 -33.85
C THR A 290 -1.79 -2.00 -35.37
N LYS A 291 -2.50 -2.93 -36.00
CA LYS A 291 -2.64 -2.99 -37.45
C LYS A 291 -3.79 -2.11 -37.90
N CYS A 292 -3.56 -1.27 -38.91
CA CYS A 292 -4.65 -0.62 -39.63
C CYS A 292 -5.31 -1.64 -40.58
N ASN A 293 -6.59 -1.96 -40.37
CA ASN A 293 -7.31 -2.95 -41.17
C ASN A 293 -7.60 -2.47 -42.60
N VAL A 294 -7.54 -1.15 -42.84
CA VAL A 294 -7.77 -0.55 -44.16
C VAL A 294 -6.57 -0.70 -45.10
N CYS A 295 -5.35 -0.51 -44.58
CA CYS A 295 -4.14 -0.44 -45.41
C CYS A 295 -3.02 -1.41 -45.01
N GLY A 296 -3.19 -2.12 -43.89
CA GLY A 296 -2.24 -3.13 -43.42
C GLY A 296 -1.03 -2.60 -42.66
N SER A 297 -0.84 -1.28 -42.52
CA SER A 297 0.27 -0.70 -41.75
C SER A 297 0.24 -1.18 -40.29
N ILE A 298 1.41 -1.56 -39.79
CA ILE A 298 1.63 -1.83 -38.35
C ILE A 298 2.08 -0.53 -37.69
N LEU A 299 1.39 -0.14 -36.64
CA LEU A 299 1.56 1.12 -35.91
C LEU A 299 1.88 0.78 -34.46
N ILE A 300 2.94 1.37 -33.92
CA ILE A 300 3.39 1.08 -32.56
C ILE A 300 2.94 2.21 -31.63
N GLY A 301 2.02 1.86 -30.73
CA GLY A 301 1.47 2.74 -29.72
C GLY A 301 0.45 3.76 -30.24
N GLU A 302 -0.34 4.30 -29.31
CA GLU A 302 -1.47 5.19 -29.59
C GLU A 302 -1.08 6.45 -30.39
N LYS A 303 0.15 6.95 -30.19
CA LYS A 303 0.65 8.12 -30.92
C LYS A 303 0.74 7.85 -32.43
N GLN A 304 1.26 6.69 -32.84
CA GLN A 304 1.35 6.34 -34.26
C GLN A 304 -0.04 6.07 -34.85
N VAL A 305 -0.94 5.47 -34.07
CA VAL A 305 -2.35 5.28 -34.46
C VAL A 305 -3.04 6.61 -34.72
N ALA A 306 -2.91 7.57 -33.81
CA ALA A 306 -3.50 8.90 -33.95
C ALA A 306 -2.91 9.68 -35.14
N GLU A 307 -1.58 9.67 -35.30
CA GLU A 307 -0.92 10.30 -36.45
C GLU A 307 -1.33 9.67 -37.79
N HIS A 308 -1.47 8.35 -37.83
CA HIS A 308 -1.91 7.61 -39.01
C HIS A 308 -3.36 7.93 -39.36
N ALA A 309 -4.26 7.93 -38.37
CA ALA A 309 -5.67 8.29 -38.56
C ALA A 309 -5.82 9.72 -39.09
N LEU A 310 -5.03 10.66 -38.55
CA LEU A 310 -5.06 12.05 -39.00
C LEU A 310 -4.58 12.20 -40.45
N LYS A 311 -3.50 11.52 -40.83
CA LYS A 311 -2.90 11.61 -42.17
C LYS A 311 -3.70 10.88 -43.24
N THR A 312 -4.23 9.69 -42.91
CA THR A 312 -4.86 8.78 -43.89
C THR A 312 -6.39 8.78 -43.82
N LYS A 313 -6.97 9.33 -42.75
CA LYS A 313 -8.40 9.21 -42.40
C LYS A 313 -8.87 7.77 -42.16
N HIS A 314 -7.96 6.82 -42.00
CA HIS A 314 -8.30 5.45 -41.61
C HIS A 314 -8.64 5.42 -40.10
N THR A 315 -9.77 4.79 -39.75
CA THR A 315 -10.24 4.68 -38.36
C THR A 315 -10.48 3.24 -37.91
N ASP A 316 -10.21 2.27 -38.78
CA ASP A 316 -10.37 0.83 -38.49
C ASP A 316 -9.00 0.21 -38.18
N PHE A 317 -8.86 -0.23 -36.93
CA PHE A 317 -7.63 -0.69 -36.31
C PHE A 317 -7.89 -1.98 -35.51
N GLY A 318 -6.94 -2.92 -35.51
CA GLY A 318 -6.99 -4.14 -34.71
C GLY A 318 -5.63 -4.47 -34.11
N GLU A 319 -5.62 -5.14 -32.95
CA GLU A 319 -4.37 -5.56 -32.30
C GLU A 319 -3.70 -6.69 -33.08
N VAL A 320 -2.37 -6.64 -33.17
CA VAL A 320 -1.57 -7.74 -33.72
C VAL A 320 -1.47 -8.81 -32.63
N SER A 321 -2.12 -9.95 -32.82
CA SER A 321 -2.01 -11.07 -31.88
C SER A 321 -0.63 -11.71 -31.99
N ASP A 322 0.07 -11.87 -30.87
CA ASP A 322 1.24 -12.74 -30.78
C ASP A 322 0.79 -14.20 -30.98
N ASN A 323 1.14 -14.80 -32.13
CA ASN A 323 1.11 -16.25 -32.33
C ASN A 323 2.44 -16.89 -31.89
#